data_AF-A0A0D3EDW8-F1
#
_entry.id   AF-A0A0D3EDW8-F1
#
_cell.length_a   1.000
_cell.length_b   1.000
_cell.length_c   1.000
_cell.angle_alpha   90.00
_cell.angle_beta   90.00
_cell.angle_gamma   90.00
#
_symmetry.space_group_name_H-M   'P 1'
#
loop_
_entity.id
_entity.type
_entity.pdbx_description
1 polymer ?
#
loop_
_entity_poly.entity_id
_entity_poly.type
_entity_poly.pdbx_seq_one_letter_code
_entity_poly.pdbx_strand_id
1 'polypeptide(L)' 'MGGSIRDAVTSRTLKKMVAQATIYSIWTERNNRLHVGESRSPATIFMFIDHFIKDVILGKRKLKKFQLLMQLWIRYE' A
#
# COMPACT_ATOMS: atom_id res chain seq x y z
N MET A 1 -15.45 -25.58 7.95
CA MET A 1 -14.73 -24.63 8.84
C MET A 1 -14.77 -23.26 8.19
N GLY A 2 -15.44 -22.30 8.82
CA GLY A 2 -15.92 -21.07 8.19
C GLY A 2 -14.83 -20.03 7.90
N GLY A 3 -14.75 -19.60 6.64
CA GLY A 3 -14.08 -18.36 6.26
C GLY A 3 -15.04 -17.20 6.44
N SER A 4 -14.75 -16.35 7.41
CA SER A 4 -15.56 -15.21 7.82
C SER A 4 -15.69 -14.19 6.69
N ILE A 5 -16.94 -13.92 6.26
CA ILE A 5 -17.32 -12.84 5.32
C ILE A 5 -16.77 -11.46 5.78
N ARG A 6 -16.41 -11.32 7.07
CA ARG A 6 -15.86 -10.08 7.64
C ARG A 6 -14.44 -9.74 7.16
N ASP A 7 -13.64 -10.73 6.73
CA ASP A 7 -12.27 -10.48 6.27
C ASP A 7 -12.20 -9.82 4.88
N ALA A 8 -13.28 -9.93 4.10
CA ALA A 8 -13.38 -9.33 2.76
C ALA A 8 -13.46 -7.80 2.80
N VAL A 9 -14.17 -7.24 3.78
CA VAL A 9 -14.30 -5.77 3.94
C VAL A 9 -12.95 -5.14 4.35
N THR A 10 -12.06 -5.92 4.96
CA THR A 10 -10.86 -5.40 5.58
C THR A 10 -9.71 -6.42 5.49
N SER A 11 -9.11 -6.53 4.31
CA SER A 11 -7.99 -7.45 4.10
C SER A 11 -6.81 -7.10 5.02
N ARG A 12 -6.52 -8.00 5.97
CA ARG A 12 -5.34 -7.89 6.86
C ARG A 12 -4.03 -7.75 6.08
N THR A 13 -3.97 -8.34 4.89
CA THR A 13 -2.77 -8.30 4.05
C THR A 13 -2.60 -6.95 3.40
N LEU A 14 -3.68 -6.39 2.87
CA LEU A 14 -3.67 -5.03 2.32
C LEU A 14 -3.29 -4.02 3.41
N LYS A 15 -3.90 -4.10 4.60
CA LYS A 15 -3.55 -3.25 5.75
C LYS A 15 -2.06 -3.29 6.10
N LYS A 16 -1.48 -4.50 6.17
CA LYS A 16 -0.05 -4.64 6.47
C LYS A 16 0.84 -4.05 5.37
N MET A 17 0.51 -4.29 4.11
CA MET A 17 1.24 -3.70 2.99
C MET A 17 1.18 -2.17 3.02
N VAL A 18 -0.01 -1.61 3.19
CA VAL A 18 -0.21 -0.16 3.26
C VAL A 18 0.57 0.43 4.44
N ALA A 19 0.46 -0.16 5.63
CA ALA A 19 1.23 0.30 6.80
C ALA A 19 2.74 0.26 6.55
N GLN A 20 3.26 -0.82 5.95
CA GLN A 20 4.68 -0.93 5.61
C GLN A 20 5.10 0.14 4.59
N ALA A 21 4.33 0.32 3.52
CA ALA A 21 4.60 1.33 2.49
C ALA A 21 4.60 2.74 3.09
N THR A 22 3.59 3.08 3.90
CA THR A 22 3.49 4.38 4.56
C THR A 22 4.66 4.65 5.50
N ILE A 23 5.01 3.69 6.37
CA ILE A 23 6.13 3.83 7.31
C ILE A 23 7.43 4.03 6.54
N TYR A 24 7.67 3.20 5.52
CA TYR A 24 8.86 3.29 4.69
C TYR A 24 8.95 4.64 3.97
N SER A 25 7.87 5.09 3.33
CA SER A 25 7.83 6.37 2.64
C SER A 25 8.11 7.55 3.57
N ILE A 26 7.56 7.56 4.78
CA ILE A 26 7.82 8.61 5.78
C ILE A 26 9.28 8.59 6.23
N TRP A 27 9.82 7.40 6.51
CA TRP A 27 11.22 7.24 6.91
C TRP A 27 12.18 7.70 5.80
N THR A 28 11.94 7.29 4.56
CA THR A 28 12.72 7.72 3.40
C THR A 28 12.64 9.23 3.19
N GLU A 29 11.45 9.82 3.30
CA GLU A 29 11.28 11.28 3.18
C GLU A 29 12.05 12.03 4.26
N ARG A 30 11.97 11.58 5.52
CA ARG A 30 12.75 12.16 6.62
C ARG A 30 14.25 12.10 6.34
N ASN A 31 14.73 10.96 5.84
CA ASN A 31 16.15 10.78 5.55
C ASN A 31 16.61 11.63 4.37
N ASN A 32 15.78 11.76 3.33
CA ASN A 32 16.08 12.64 2.20
C ASN A 32 16.18 14.10 2.65
N ARG A 33 15.29 14.55 3.54
CA ARG A 33 15.38 15.90 4.12
C ARG A 33 16.66 16.09 4.92
N LEU A 34 17.07 15.09 5.68
CA LEU A 34 18.27 15.14 6.52
C LEU A 34 19.57 15.14 5.68
N HIS A 35 19.64 14.30 4.64
CA HIS A 35 20.90 14.03 3.93
C HIS A 35 21.03 14.70 2.56
N VAL A 36 19.92 14.93 1.87
CA VAL A 36 19.88 15.54 0.52
C VAL A 36 19.38 16.98 0.60
N GLY A 37 18.61 17.33 1.64
CA GLY A 37 17.97 18.65 1.78
C GLY A 37 16.70 18.80 0.93
N GLU A 38 16.33 17.78 0.17
CA GLU A 38 15.13 17.78 -0.66
C GLU A 38 13.89 17.34 0.12
N SER A 39 12.76 17.96 -0.21
CA SER A 39 11.47 17.74 0.42
C SER A 39 10.44 17.47 -0.66
N ARG A 40 9.78 16.32 -0.59
CA ARG A 40 8.66 16.00 -1.48
C ARG A 40 7.36 16.53 -0.90
N SER A 41 6.43 16.85 -1.78
CA SER A 41 5.07 17.18 -1.36
C SER A 41 4.36 15.94 -0.80
N PRO A 42 3.43 16.09 0.16
CA PRO A 42 2.61 14.98 0.62
C PRO A 42 1.87 14.27 -0.52
N ALA A 43 1.38 15.02 -1.52
CA ALA A 43 0.72 14.46 -2.70
C ALA A 43 1.62 13.52 -3.50
N THR A 44 2.89 13.90 -3.69
CA THR A 44 3.89 13.05 -4.35
C THR A 44 4.15 11.76 -3.56
N ILE A 45 4.20 11.86 -2.22
CA ILE A 45 4.38 10.69 -1.34
C ILE A 45 3.17 9.75 -1.45
N PHE A 46 1.95 10.28 -1.43
CA PHE A 46 0.73 9.49 -1.62
C PHE A 46 0.71 8.79 -2.99
N MET A 47 1.12 9.49 -4.06
CA MET A 47 1.26 8.90 -5.39
C MET A 47 2.26 7.73 -5.41
N PHE A 48 3.38 7.84 -4.70
CA PHE A 48 4.34 6.74 -4.60
C PHE A 48 3.80 5.55 -3.82
N ILE A 49 3.10 5.79 -2.71
CA ILE A 49 2.45 4.72 -1.94
C ILE A 49 1.40 4.02 -2.82
N ASP A 50 0.58 4.78 -3.54
CA ASP A 50 -0.43 4.23 -4.43
C ASP A 50 0.17 3.34 -5.52
N HIS A 51 1.15 3.86 -6.27
CA HIS A 51 1.85 3.06 -7.29
C HIS A 51 2.48 1.80 -6.68
N PHE A 52 3.17 1.92 -5.54
CA PHE A 52 3.82 0.78 -4.90
C PHE A 52 2.81 -0.31 -4.52
N ILE A 53 1.65 0.07 -3.97
CA ILE A 53 0.61 -0.90 -3.60
C ILE A 53 0.03 -1.57 -4.85
N LYS A 54 -0.27 -0.79 -5.90
CA LYS A 54 -0.77 -1.30 -7.18
C LYS A 54 0.23 -2.28 -7.81
N ASP A 55 1.52 -1.95 -7.84
CA ASP A 55 2.60 -2.80 -8.38
C ASP A 55 2.75 -4.12 -7.63
N VAL A 56 2.76 -4.08 -6.29
CA VAL A 56 2.87 -5.31 -5.48
C VAL A 56 1.66 -6.23 -5.71
N ILE A 57 0.46 -5.65 -5.81
CA ILE A 57 -0.76 -6.43 -6.08
C ILE A 57 -0.70 -7.05 -7.48
N LEU A 58 -0.34 -6.28 -8.51
CA LEU A 58 -0.23 -6.75 -9.89
C LEU A 58 0.85 -7.83 -10.05
N GLY A 59 2.02 -7.62 -9.44
CA GLY A 59 3.12 -8.59 -9.46
C GLY A 59 2.75 -9.92 -8.81
N LYS A 60 1.82 -9.92 -7.85
CA LYS A 60 1.35 -11.12 -7.14
C LYS A 60 -0.06 -11.56 -7.55
N ARG A 61 -0.62 -11.01 -8.64
CA ARG A 61 -2.02 -11.23 -9.04
C ARG A 61 -2.38 -12.71 -9.16
N LYS A 62 -1.47 -13.58 -9.62
CA LYS A 62 -1.72 -15.03 -9.77
C LYS A 62 -1.98 -15.76 -8.45
N LEU A 63 -1.60 -15.18 -7.31
CA LEU A 63 -1.87 -15.76 -5.99
C LEU A 63 -3.32 -15.47 -5.58
N LYS A 64 -4.08 -16.50 -5.19
CA LYS A 64 -5.50 -16.36 -4.77
C LYS A 64 -5.72 -15.25 -3.74
N LYS A 65 -4.77 -15.06 -2.83
CA LYS A 65 -4.78 -14.05 -1.77
C LYS A 65 -4.75 -12.60 -2.29
N PHE A 66 -4.25 -12.37 -3.51
CA PHE A 66 -4.04 -11.06 -4.11
C PHE A 66 -5.14 -10.68 -5.13
N GLN A 67 -5.93 -11.64 -5.60
CA GLN A 67 -6.96 -11.46 -6.63
C GLN A 67 -7.96 -10.35 -6.27
N LEU A 68 -8.43 -10.30 -5.02
CA LEU A 68 -9.40 -9.31 -4.55
C LEU A 68 -8.76 -8.01 -4.04
N LEU A 69 -7.42 -7.97 -3.86
CA LEU A 69 -6.79 -6.83 -3.18
C LEU A 69 -6.82 -5.56 -4.02
N MET A 70 -6.74 -5.67 -5.35
CA MET A 70 -6.83 -4.49 -6.23
C MET A 70 -8.21 -3.85 -6.13
N GLN A 71 -9.27 -4.67 -6.17
CA GLN A 71 -10.65 -4.19 -6.05
C GLN A 71 -10.90 -3.53 -4.68
N LEU A 72 -10.30 -4.05 -3.61
CA LEU A 72 -10.37 -3.44 -2.29
C LEU A 72 -9.59 -2.14 -2.18
N TRP A 73 -8.48 -2.00 -2.91
CA TRP A 73 -7.64 -0.81 -2.93
C TRP A 73 -8.35 0.38 -3.61
N ILE A 74 -8.92 0.15 -4.78
CA ILE A 74 -9.56 1.21 -5.60
C ILE A 74 -11.04 1.47 -5.23
N ARG A 75 -11.56 0.83 -4.19
CA ARG A 75 -13.00 0.84 -3.87
C ARG A 75 -13.58 2.24 -3.62
N TYR A 76 -12.76 3.14 -3.09
CA TYR A 76 -13.16 4.49 -2.66
C TYR A 76 -12.32 5.57 -3.34
N GLU A 77 -11.65 5.25 -4.45
CA GLU A 77 -11.08 6.26 -5.35
C GLU A 77 -12.19 7.04 -6.08
#